data_AF-A0A101SWH1-F1
#
_entry.id   AF-A0A101SWH1-F1
#
_cell.length_a   1.000
_cell.length_b   1.000
_cell.length_c   1.000
_cell.angle_alpha   90.00
_cell.angle_beta   90.00
_cell.angle_gamma   90.00
#
_symmetry.space_group_name_H-M   'P 1'
#
loop_
_entity.id
_entity.type
_entity.pdbx_description
1 polymer ?
#
loop_
_entity_poly.entity_id
_entity_poly.type
_entity_poly.pdbx_seq_one_letter_code
_entity_poly.pdbx_strand_id
1 'polypeptide(L)'
;MPQGDSHRDDRSDHGTPHRLPDGLVSDQRPALVDPAAGLIYGRDQPNQSWYLTAHVIAGGHRYGFLFHYLNAGFGKQGGAISKVSVVNEDTGWYTRSEIPLPLGTGLSDKQGVDIHTGNITWTGDAEEMKLRAKVPEGAIDTTLRPRGNPLYNLGTGSFPIFGDAKYSNYEYALPTVDTSGTLTINGRAEKVRG
;
A
#
# COMPACT_ATOMS: atom_id res chain seq x y z
N MET A 1 52.75 -9.00 47.42
CA MET A 1 51.55 -8.39 48.04
C MET A 1 51.63 -6.89 47.83
N PRO A 2 50.53 -6.16 47.56
CA PRO A 2 49.15 -6.55 47.18
C PRO A 2 48.88 -6.28 45.67
N GLN A 3 48.06 -7.04 44.93
CA GLN A 3 46.59 -7.17 44.89
C GLN A 3 45.82 -5.93 44.38
N GLY A 4 45.04 -6.11 43.32
CA GLY A 4 44.10 -5.12 42.77
C GLY A 4 43.46 -5.57 41.45
N ASP A 5 42.55 -6.54 41.55
CA ASP A 5 41.66 -7.04 40.50
C ASP A 5 40.48 -6.08 40.20
N SER A 6 39.81 -6.34 39.08
CA SER A 6 38.42 -5.98 38.74
C SER A 6 38.18 -4.55 38.18
N HIS A 7 37.25 -4.25 37.28
CA HIS A 7 36.08 -4.95 36.74
C HIS A 7 35.75 -4.36 35.35
N ARG A 8 35.22 -5.20 34.45
CA ARG A 8 34.50 -4.80 33.23
C ARG A 8 33.27 -3.95 33.60
N ASP A 9 32.93 -2.96 32.77
CA ASP A 9 31.53 -2.55 32.59
C ASP A 9 31.34 -2.14 31.12
N ASP A 10 30.84 -3.10 30.35
CA ASP A 10 30.38 -2.98 28.97
C ASP A 10 28.91 -2.59 29.06
N ARG A 11 28.58 -1.31 28.85
CA ARG A 11 27.19 -0.85 28.77
C ARG A 11 26.82 -0.63 27.32
N SER A 12 26.23 -1.67 26.76
CA SER A 12 25.34 -1.63 25.61
C SER A 12 24.26 -0.58 25.83
N ASP A 13 24.29 0.45 24.99
CA ASP A 13 23.24 1.45 24.88
C ASP A 13 22.01 0.79 24.26
N HIS A 14 21.08 0.37 25.13
CA HIS A 14 19.79 -0.16 24.72
C HIS A 14 18.95 1.00 24.20
N GLY A 15 18.82 1.06 22.86
CA GLY A 15 17.94 1.98 22.17
C GLY A 15 16.54 2.01 22.78
N THR A 16 16.08 3.22 23.06
CA THR A 16 14.75 3.54 23.55
C THR A 16 13.69 2.96 22.60
N PRO A 17 12.68 2.22 23.09
CA PRO A 17 11.61 1.73 22.22
C PRO A 17 10.80 2.91 21.67
N HIS A 18 10.68 2.97 20.35
CA HIS A 18 9.76 3.89 19.68
C HIS A 18 8.33 3.56 20.10
N ARG A 19 7.71 4.48 20.84
CA ARG A 19 6.29 4.43 21.17
C ARG A 19 5.50 4.70 19.89
N LEU A 20 4.74 3.70 19.43
CA LEU A 20 3.76 3.88 18.37
C LEU A 20 2.69 4.89 18.83
N PRO A 21 2.16 5.75 17.94
CA PRO A 21 1.07 6.66 18.27
C PRO A 21 -0.16 5.91 18.78
N ASP A 22 -0.90 6.56 19.68
CA ASP A 22 -2.05 5.97 20.36
C ASP A 22 -3.11 5.49 19.34
N GLY A 23 -3.34 4.18 19.26
CA GLY A 23 -4.38 3.59 18.41
C GLY A 23 -4.09 2.21 17.82
N LEU A 24 -2.83 1.76 17.84
CA LEU A 24 -2.45 0.42 17.36
C LEU A 24 -2.00 -0.46 18.52
N VAL A 25 -2.77 -1.51 18.82
CA VAL A 25 -2.39 -2.51 19.82
C VAL A 25 -1.47 -3.53 19.16
N SER A 26 -0.24 -3.63 19.63
CA SER A 26 0.72 -4.67 19.25
C SER A 26 0.18 -6.05 19.63
N ASP A 27 -0.20 -6.86 18.66
CA ASP A 27 -0.35 -8.31 18.85
C ASP A 27 1.04 -8.92 19.10
N GLN A 28 1.18 -9.82 20.07
CA GLN A 28 2.47 -10.30 20.61
C GLN A 28 3.20 -11.31 19.70
N ARG A 29 3.02 -11.23 18.37
CA ARG A 29 3.83 -11.95 17.40
C ARG A 29 4.77 -10.94 16.74
N PRO A 30 6.08 -11.19 16.61
CA PRO A 30 6.94 -10.27 15.90
C PRO A 30 6.51 -10.24 14.43
N ALA A 31 5.81 -9.17 14.05
CA ALA A 31 5.61 -8.84 12.65
C ALA A 31 6.98 -8.61 12.02
N LEU A 32 7.20 -9.17 10.83
CA LEU A 32 8.43 -9.02 10.06
C LEU A 32 8.34 -7.87 9.06
N VAL A 33 7.19 -7.19 9.02
CA VAL A 33 6.93 -6.02 8.18
C VAL A 33 6.39 -4.90 9.06
N ASP A 34 6.83 -3.69 8.77
CA ASP A 34 6.25 -2.46 9.30
C ASP A 34 5.36 -1.86 8.20
N PRO A 35 4.03 -1.88 8.34
CA PRO A 35 3.10 -1.35 7.34
C PRO A 35 3.28 0.13 7.01
N ALA A 36 3.73 0.97 7.96
CA ALA A 36 3.92 2.39 7.71
C ALA A 36 5.24 2.63 6.97
N ALA A 37 6.30 1.91 7.34
CA ALA A 37 7.56 1.94 6.61
C ALA A 37 7.44 1.28 5.22
N GLY A 38 6.62 0.24 5.09
CA GLY A 38 6.45 -0.55 3.87
C GLY A 38 5.69 0.14 2.74
N LEU A 39 5.11 1.33 2.97
CA LEU A 39 4.43 2.10 1.92
C LEU A 39 5.41 2.73 0.91
N ILE A 40 6.65 2.98 1.33
CA ILE A 40 7.69 3.60 0.50
C ILE A 40 8.13 2.65 -0.62
N TYR A 41 8.45 3.21 -1.79
CA TYR A 41 9.09 2.44 -2.85
C TYR A 41 10.53 2.05 -2.49
N GLY A 42 10.79 0.76 -2.33
CA GLY A 42 12.13 0.20 -2.15
C GLY A 42 12.82 -0.04 -3.49
N ARG A 43 13.71 0.86 -3.93
CA ARG A 43 14.40 0.75 -5.25
C ARG A 43 15.15 -0.57 -5.46
N ASP A 44 15.62 -1.18 -4.38
CA ASP A 44 16.38 -2.43 -4.42
C ASP A 44 15.49 -3.68 -4.43
N GLN A 45 14.17 -3.52 -4.33
CA GLN A 45 13.22 -4.63 -4.36
C GLN A 45 12.64 -4.80 -5.78
N PRO A 46 12.94 -5.92 -6.47
CA PRO A 46 12.62 -6.10 -7.89
C PRO A 46 11.12 -6.28 -8.16
N ASN A 47 10.34 -6.68 -7.17
CA ASN A 47 8.91 -6.94 -7.28
C ASN A 47 8.16 -6.26 -6.14
N GLN A 48 7.32 -5.28 -6.46
CA GLN A 48 6.53 -4.51 -5.51
C GLN A 48 5.17 -4.21 -6.12
N SER A 49 4.14 -4.17 -5.27
CA SER A 49 2.77 -3.90 -5.70
C SER A 49 2.08 -2.99 -4.69
N TRP A 50 1.36 -2.00 -5.21
CA TRP A 50 0.36 -1.24 -4.47
C TRP A 50 -0.99 -1.57 -5.08
N TYR A 51 -1.83 -2.21 -4.28
CA TYR A 51 -3.11 -2.76 -4.71
C TYR A 51 -4.23 -2.26 -3.81
N LEU A 52 -5.27 -1.72 -4.41
CA LEU A 52 -6.47 -1.29 -3.73
C LEU A 52 -7.70 -1.80 -4.47
N THR A 53 -8.61 -2.39 -3.71
CA THR A 53 -9.99 -2.63 -4.13
C THR A 53 -10.94 -2.03 -3.12
N ALA A 54 -12.01 -1.41 -3.61
CA ALA A 54 -13.04 -0.83 -2.76
C ALA A 54 -14.41 -1.01 -3.39
N HIS A 55 -15.43 -1.14 -2.54
CA HIS A 55 -16.83 -0.98 -2.91
C HIS A 55 -17.29 0.37 -2.39
N VAL A 56 -18.02 1.13 -3.20
CA VAL A 56 -18.58 2.43 -2.78
C VAL A 56 -20.00 2.62 -3.27
N ILE A 57 -20.69 3.58 -2.67
CA ILE A 57 -21.94 4.13 -3.18
C ILE A 57 -21.70 5.52 -3.78
N ALA A 58 -22.24 5.75 -4.99
CA ALA A 58 -22.26 7.05 -5.66
C ALA A 58 -23.52 7.19 -6.51
N GLY A 59 -24.23 8.32 -6.43
CA GLY A 59 -25.45 8.55 -7.20
C GLY A 59 -26.55 7.49 -6.97
N GLY A 60 -26.60 6.87 -5.80
CA GLY A 60 -27.54 5.80 -5.48
C GLY A 60 -27.16 4.41 -6.01
N HIS A 61 -26.02 4.27 -6.67
CA HIS A 61 -25.52 3.03 -7.25
C HIS A 61 -24.31 2.48 -6.50
N ARG A 62 -24.14 1.16 -6.54
CA ARG A 62 -22.95 0.48 -6.03
C ARG A 62 -21.88 0.34 -7.11
N TYR A 63 -20.66 0.71 -6.78
CA TYR A 63 -19.50 0.58 -7.67
C TYR A 63 -18.37 -0.20 -7.01
N GLY A 64 -17.69 -1.01 -7.81
CA GLY A 64 -16.43 -1.65 -7.47
C GLY A 64 -15.28 -0.95 -8.17
N PHE A 65 -14.18 -0.74 -7.45
CA PHE A 65 -12.95 -0.17 -7.99
C PHE A 65 -11.76 -1.10 -7.79
N LEU A 66 -10.82 -1.05 -8.74
CA LEU A 66 -9.49 -1.60 -8.60
C LEU A 66 -8.47 -0.54 -9.02
N PHE A 67 -7.41 -0.42 -8.24
CA PHE A 67 -6.20 0.32 -8.56
C PHE A 67 -5.02 -0.59 -8.28
N HIS A 68 -4.14 -0.73 -9.25
CA HIS A 68 -2.98 -1.60 -9.11
C HIS A 68 -1.81 -0.99 -9.84
N TYR A 69 -0.78 -0.61 -9.08
CA TYR A 69 0.53 -0.38 -9.63
C TYR A 69 1.40 -1.59 -9.30
N LEU A 70 1.82 -2.33 -10.33
CA LEU A 70 2.72 -3.47 -10.19
C LEU A 70 4.07 -3.10 -10.82
N ASN A 71 5.14 -3.16 -10.04
CA ASN A 71 6.52 -3.13 -10.50
C ASN A 71 7.05 -4.58 -10.45
N ALA A 72 7.41 -5.18 -11.58
CA ALA A 72 7.87 -6.57 -11.60
C ALA A 72 9.09 -6.76 -12.50
N GLY A 73 10.13 -7.39 -11.95
CA GLY A 73 11.40 -7.59 -12.61
C GLY A 73 12.07 -8.92 -12.26
N PHE A 74 12.84 -9.43 -13.22
CA PHE A 74 13.72 -10.57 -13.08
C PHE A 74 15.09 -10.24 -13.70
N GLY A 75 16.08 -9.98 -12.84
CA GLY A 75 17.40 -9.54 -13.29
C GLY A 75 17.33 -8.19 -14.01
N LYS A 76 17.81 -8.13 -15.26
CA LYS A 76 17.79 -6.91 -16.10
C LYS A 76 16.50 -6.73 -16.90
N GLN A 77 15.58 -7.69 -16.84
CA GLN A 77 14.30 -7.64 -17.54
C GLN A 77 13.20 -7.29 -16.57
N GLY A 78 12.24 -6.47 -16.99
CA GLY A 78 11.09 -6.13 -16.17
C GLY A 78 10.32 -4.96 -16.74
N GLY A 79 9.20 -4.68 -16.09
CA GLY A 79 8.35 -3.55 -16.41
C GLY A 79 7.40 -3.26 -15.26
N ALA A 80 6.68 -2.17 -15.39
CA ALA A 80 5.58 -1.85 -14.53
C ALA A 80 4.27 -1.80 -15.31
N ILE A 81 3.16 -1.95 -14.61
CA ILE A 81 1.83 -1.74 -15.17
C ILE A 81 0.96 -1.00 -14.16
N SER A 82 0.31 0.07 -14.64
CA SER A 82 -0.65 0.85 -13.86
C SER A 82 -2.06 0.54 -14.35
N LYS A 83 -2.88 -0.08 -13.51
CA LYS A 83 -4.24 -0.53 -13.83
C LYS A 83 -5.27 0.16 -12.96
N VAL A 84 -6.36 0.57 -13.61
CA VAL A 84 -7.55 1.12 -12.98
C VAL A 84 -8.75 0.44 -13.60
N SER A 85 -9.72 0.01 -12.80
CA SER A 85 -11.02 -0.38 -13.34
C SER A 85 -12.17 0.03 -12.44
N VAL A 86 -13.31 0.28 -13.07
CA VAL A 86 -14.58 0.63 -12.43
C VAL A 86 -15.65 -0.31 -12.95
N VAL A 87 -16.47 -0.86 -12.05
CA VAL A 87 -17.69 -1.59 -12.39
C VAL A 87 -18.87 -0.96 -11.67
N ASN A 88 -20.00 -0.76 -12.37
CA ASN A 88 -21.29 -0.52 -11.73
C ASN A 88 -21.92 -1.88 -11.44
N GLU A 89 -22.05 -2.22 -10.16
CA GLU A 89 -22.47 -3.56 -9.73
C GLU A 89 -23.96 -3.81 -9.95
N ASP A 90 -24.76 -2.75 -10.08
CA ASP A 90 -26.21 -2.86 -10.31
C ASP A 90 -26.53 -3.20 -11.77
N THR A 91 -25.68 -2.76 -12.71
CA THR A 91 -25.91 -2.87 -14.17
C THR A 91 -24.91 -3.76 -14.89
N GLY A 92 -23.77 -4.08 -14.27
CA GLY A 92 -22.66 -4.80 -14.90
C GLY A 92 -21.83 -3.95 -15.87
N TRP A 93 -22.12 -2.65 -16.02
CA TRP A 93 -21.29 -1.75 -16.82
C TRP A 93 -19.85 -1.70 -16.26
N TYR A 94 -18.85 -1.71 -17.14
CA TYR A 94 -17.43 -1.81 -16.78
C TYR A 94 -16.55 -0.93 -17.67
N THR A 95 -15.51 -0.34 -17.07
CA THR A 95 -14.44 0.34 -17.79
C THR A 95 -13.08 0.13 -17.12
N ARG A 96 -12.00 0.29 -17.87
CA ARG A 96 -10.63 0.20 -17.39
C ARG A 96 -9.64 1.09 -18.14
N SER A 97 -8.54 1.39 -17.46
CA SER A 97 -7.32 1.95 -18.04
C SER A 97 -6.14 1.10 -17.60
N GLU A 98 -5.33 0.64 -18.55
CA GLU A 98 -4.08 -0.08 -18.28
C GLU A 98 -2.96 0.56 -19.07
N ILE A 99 -1.88 0.94 -18.40
CA ILE A 99 -0.71 1.58 -19.01
C ILE A 99 0.54 0.73 -18.70
N PRO A 100 1.19 0.12 -19.71
CA PRO A 100 2.50 -0.48 -19.53
C PRO A 100 3.56 0.61 -19.38
N LEU A 101 4.51 0.40 -18.46
CA LEU A 101 5.51 1.39 -18.07
C LEU A 101 6.89 0.74 -17.91
N PRO A 102 7.99 1.49 -18.09
CA PRO A 102 9.30 1.07 -17.59
C PRO A 102 9.29 0.88 -16.07
N LEU A 103 10.21 0.05 -15.55
CA LEU A 103 10.37 -0.18 -14.10
C LEU A 103 10.50 1.13 -13.32
N GLY A 104 9.81 1.20 -12.18
CA GLY A 104 9.87 2.35 -11.26
C GLY A 104 9.26 3.66 -11.78
N THR A 105 8.67 3.68 -12.98
CA THR A 105 8.11 4.91 -13.56
C THR A 105 6.97 5.46 -12.71
N GLY A 106 7.16 6.69 -12.21
CA GLY A 106 6.14 7.36 -11.40
C GLY A 106 6.23 7.06 -9.91
N LEU A 107 7.14 6.20 -9.47
CA LEU A 107 7.41 5.96 -8.06
C LEU A 107 8.47 6.94 -7.54
N SER A 108 8.34 7.36 -6.27
CA SER A 108 9.37 8.14 -5.58
C SER A 108 9.81 7.47 -4.26
N ASP A 109 10.92 7.92 -3.71
CA ASP A 109 11.46 7.52 -2.40
C ASP A 109 10.93 8.41 -1.25
N LYS A 110 9.84 9.15 -1.48
CA LYS A 110 9.16 9.89 -0.43
C LYS A 110 8.51 8.90 0.55
N GLN A 111 8.57 9.20 1.85
CA GLN A 111 7.87 8.42 2.86
C GLN A 111 6.37 8.34 2.56
N GLY A 112 5.81 7.13 2.68
CA GLY A 112 4.42 6.83 2.32
C GLY A 112 4.27 6.34 0.88
N VAL A 113 3.02 6.24 0.43
CA VAL A 113 2.72 5.98 -0.98
C VAL A 113 2.96 7.27 -1.77
N ASP A 114 3.67 7.18 -2.88
CA ASP A 114 3.85 8.29 -3.82
C ASP A 114 3.99 7.77 -5.26
N ILE A 115 2.86 7.68 -5.95
CA ILE A 115 2.72 7.10 -7.29
C ILE A 115 2.12 8.14 -8.23
N HIS A 116 2.79 8.42 -9.34
CA HIS A 116 2.38 9.38 -10.37
C HIS A 116 2.54 8.81 -11.77
N THR A 117 1.43 8.37 -12.36
CA THR A 117 1.38 7.82 -13.72
C THR A 117 0.33 8.58 -14.55
N GLY A 118 0.20 8.23 -15.82
CA GLY A 118 -0.80 8.86 -16.71
C GLY A 118 -2.26 8.65 -16.26
N ASN A 119 -2.54 7.54 -15.57
CA ASN A 119 -3.90 7.17 -15.12
C ASN A 119 -4.08 7.09 -13.60
N ILE A 120 -3.02 7.15 -12.78
CA ILE A 120 -3.09 7.12 -11.30
C ILE A 120 -2.19 8.20 -10.70
N THR A 121 -2.73 8.93 -9.74
CA THR A 121 -1.98 9.69 -8.72
C THR A 121 -2.40 9.17 -7.36
N TRP A 122 -1.50 8.54 -6.61
CA TRP A 122 -1.75 8.03 -5.27
C TRP A 122 -0.67 8.53 -4.33
N THR A 123 -1.04 9.33 -3.34
CA THR A 123 -0.09 9.90 -2.37
C THR A 123 -0.61 9.78 -0.94
N GLY A 124 0.27 9.71 0.06
CA GLY A 124 -0.11 9.78 1.48
C GLY A 124 0.58 8.72 2.33
N ASP A 125 0.12 8.55 3.55
CA ASP A 125 0.72 7.64 4.54
C ASP A 125 -0.32 6.65 5.10
N ALA A 126 0.03 5.98 6.20
CA ALA A 126 -0.84 5.00 6.82
C ALA A 126 -2.09 5.60 7.51
N GLU A 127 -2.13 6.92 7.72
CA GLU A 127 -3.27 7.62 8.34
C GLU A 127 -4.26 8.14 7.30
N GLU A 128 -3.76 8.76 6.23
CA GLU A 128 -4.57 9.29 5.15
C GLU A 128 -3.86 9.20 3.79
N MET A 129 -4.58 8.71 2.78
CA MET A 129 -4.11 8.70 1.40
C MET A 129 -5.10 9.43 0.48
N LYS A 130 -4.56 10.08 -0.55
CA LYS A 130 -5.30 10.69 -1.65
C LYS A 130 -5.02 9.91 -2.91
N LEU A 131 -6.10 9.45 -3.54
CA LEU A 131 -6.07 8.64 -4.74
C LEU A 131 -6.96 9.27 -5.79
N ARG A 132 -6.33 9.66 -6.90
CA ARG A 132 -7.00 10.06 -8.12
C ARG A 132 -6.67 9.09 -9.22
N ALA A 133 -7.67 8.59 -9.94
CA ALA A 133 -7.44 7.76 -11.10
C ALA A 133 -8.40 8.04 -12.24
N LYS A 134 -7.99 7.64 -13.45
CA LYS A 134 -8.69 7.92 -14.70
C LYS A 134 -8.97 6.63 -15.47
N VAL A 135 -10.15 6.59 -16.06
CA VAL A 135 -10.60 5.62 -17.06
C VAL A 135 -11.15 6.41 -18.26
N PRO A 136 -11.32 5.81 -19.45
CA PRO A 136 -11.76 6.56 -20.64
C PRO A 136 -13.06 7.36 -20.43
N GLU A 137 -14.01 6.79 -19.68
CA GLU A 137 -15.34 7.35 -19.44
C GLU A 137 -15.40 8.25 -18.19
N GLY A 138 -14.31 8.39 -17.44
CA GLY A 138 -14.40 9.02 -16.14
C GLY A 138 -13.15 9.09 -15.29
N ALA A 139 -13.36 9.53 -14.06
CA ALA A 139 -12.31 9.61 -13.05
C ALA A 139 -12.89 9.39 -11.66
N ILE A 140 -12.05 8.92 -10.76
CA ILE A 140 -12.33 8.86 -9.34
C ILE A 140 -11.29 9.70 -8.62
N ASP A 141 -11.73 10.49 -7.64
CA ASP A 141 -10.88 11.30 -6.76
C ASP A 141 -11.35 11.06 -5.32
N THR A 142 -10.51 10.42 -4.53
CA THR A 142 -10.87 9.89 -3.22
C THR A 142 -9.82 10.20 -2.16
N THR A 143 -10.30 10.38 -0.94
CA THR A 143 -9.51 10.29 0.28
C THR A 143 -9.84 8.99 0.98
N LEU A 144 -8.79 8.27 1.34
CA LEU A 144 -8.79 6.95 1.95
C LEU A 144 -8.24 7.10 3.37
N ARG A 145 -8.97 6.62 4.37
CA ARG A 145 -8.53 6.66 5.77
C ARG A 145 -8.55 5.25 6.35
N PRO A 146 -7.40 4.55 6.36
CA PRO A 146 -7.27 3.27 7.02
C PRO A 146 -7.73 3.32 8.48
N ARG A 147 -8.45 2.28 8.93
CA ARG A 147 -8.96 2.11 10.28
C ARG A 147 -8.58 0.74 10.82
N GLY A 148 -8.38 0.66 12.13
CA GLY A 148 -8.05 -0.59 12.81
C GLY A 148 -6.62 -1.07 12.54
N ASN A 149 -6.39 -2.35 12.79
CA ASN A 149 -5.05 -2.93 12.70
C ASN A 149 -4.76 -3.43 11.28
N PRO A 150 -3.50 -3.31 10.81
CA PRO A 150 -3.05 -3.99 9.62
C PRO A 150 -3.27 -5.51 9.70
N LEU A 151 -3.60 -6.11 8.55
CA LEU A 151 -3.65 -7.56 8.39
C LEU A 151 -2.32 -8.03 7.83
N TYR A 152 -1.63 -8.89 8.58
CA TYR A 152 -0.35 -9.47 8.18
C TYR A 152 -0.58 -10.81 7.50
N ASN A 153 -0.02 -11.01 6.30
CA ASN A 153 -0.13 -12.32 5.64
C ASN A 153 0.55 -13.39 6.50
N LEU A 154 -0.11 -14.55 6.67
CA LEU A 154 0.27 -15.62 7.62
C LEU A 154 0.58 -15.14 9.06
N GLY A 155 0.06 -13.98 9.47
CA GLY A 155 0.23 -13.42 10.82
C GLY A 155 1.56 -12.73 11.10
N THR A 156 2.59 -12.89 10.25
CA THR A 156 3.89 -12.21 10.39
C THR A 156 4.15 -11.21 9.27
N GLY A 157 3.40 -11.29 8.18
CA GLY A 157 3.56 -10.49 6.98
C GLY A 157 4.68 -10.99 6.08
N SER A 158 5.18 -12.21 6.29
CA SER A 158 6.21 -12.82 5.46
C SER A 158 5.92 -14.28 5.18
N PHE A 159 6.21 -14.72 3.97
CA PHE A 159 6.10 -16.11 3.57
C PHE A 159 7.07 -16.45 2.44
N PRO A 160 7.64 -17.67 2.42
CA PRO A 160 8.52 -18.09 1.34
C PRO A 160 7.73 -18.36 0.06
N ILE A 161 8.10 -17.71 -1.04
CA ILE A 161 7.64 -18.10 -2.37
C ILE A 161 8.36 -19.41 -2.74
N PHE A 162 7.61 -20.36 -3.31
CA PHE A 162 8.09 -21.70 -3.68
C PHE A 162 8.62 -22.56 -2.51
N GLY A 163 8.28 -22.21 -1.26
CA GLY A 163 8.73 -22.95 -0.08
C GLY A 163 10.22 -22.73 0.26
N ASP A 164 10.90 -21.81 -0.41
CA ASP A 164 12.29 -21.46 -0.17
C ASP A 164 12.40 -20.06 0.45
N ALA A 165 12.97 -19.97 1.65
CA ALA A 165 13.14 -18.72 2.41
C ALA A 165 13.99 -17.68 1.68
N LYS A 166 14.83 -18.11 0.72
CA LYS A 166 15.59 -17.21 -0.17
C LYS A 166 14.67 -16.31 -1.00
N TYR A 167 13.45 -16.77 -1.31
CA TYR A 167 12.46 -16.05 -2.10
C TYR A 167 11.31 -15.58 -1.20
N SER A 168 11.60 -14.93 -0.08
CA SER A 168 10.55 -14.43 0.82
C SER A 168 9.76 -13.29 0.20
N ASN A 169 8.44 -13.38 0.27
CA ASN A 169 7.53 -12.26 0.02
C ASN A 169 7.21 -11.56 1.34
N TYR A 170 6.94 -10.27 1.26
CA TYR A 170 6.51 -9.45 2.38
C TYR A 170 5.18 -8.78 2.00
N GLU A 171 4.14 -9.02 2.80
CA GLU A 171 2.78 -8.62 2.45
C GLU A 171 1.95 -8.31 3.69
N TYR A 172 1.26 -7.18 3.62
CA TYR A 172 0.27 -6.74 4.58
C TYR A 172 -0.88 -6.04 3.85
N ALA A 173 -2.00 -5.87 4.54
CA ALA A 173 -3.13 -5.11 4.05
C ALA A 173 -3.64 -4.13 5.11
N LEU A 174 -4.26 -3.06 4.65
CA LEU A 174 -5.07 -2.16 5.47
C LEU A 174 -6.55 -2.48 5.14
N PRO A 175 -7.19 -3.41 5.88
CA PRO A 175 -8.42 -4.06 5.39
C PRO A 175 -9.67 -3.19 5.53
N THR A 176 -9.68 -2.26 6.48
CA THR A 176 -10.80 -1.34 6.71
C THR A 176 -10.36 0.06 6.35
N VAL A 177 -10.98 0.67 5.36
CA VAL A 177 -10.60 2.00 4.84
C VAL A 177 -11.84 2.82 4.59
N ASP A 178 -12.04 3.88 5.38
CA ASP A 178 -13.12 4.84 5.13
C ASP A 178 -12.80 5.58 3.82
N THR A 179 -13.71 5.50 2.85
CA THR A 179 -13.51 6.06 1.51
C THR A 179 -14.50 7.17 1.25
N SER A 180 -13.99 8.34 0.86
CA SER A 180 -14.82 9.52 0.56
C SER A 180 -14.28 10.26 -0.65
N GLY A 181 -15.13 10.89 -1.44
CA GLY A 181 -14.66 11.66 -2.58
C GLY A 181 -15.71 11.85 -3.66
N THR A 182 -15.27 11.80 -4.91
CA THR A 182 -16.12 11.99 -6.10
C THR A 182 -15.82 10.93 -7.15
N LEU A 183 -16.88 10.38 -7.74
CA LEU A 183 -16.84 9.56 -8.94
C LEU A 183 -17.47 10.36 -10.08
N THR A 184 -16.73 10.57 -11.16
CA THR A 184 -17.22 11.21 -12.37
C THR A 184 -17.28 10.21 -13.50
N ILE A 185 -18.47 9.86 -13.98
CA ILE A 185 -18.69 8.97 -15.14
C ILE A 185 -19.54 9.71 -16.18
N ASN A 186 -19.12 9.69 -17.44
CA ASN A 186 -19.83 10.33 -18.56
C ASN A 186 -20.17 11.81 -18.28
N GLY A 187 -19.24 12.52 -17.63
CA GLY A 187 -19.39 13.94 -17.26
C GLY A 187 -20.29 14.22 -16.05
N ARG A 188 -20.87 13.19 -15.42
CA ARG A 188 -21.67 13.34 -14.18
C ARG A 188 -20.82 13.01 -12.97
N ALA A 189 -20.67 13.98 -12.07
CA ALA A 189 -19.92 13.86 -10.84
C ALA A 189 -20.86 13.57 -9.66
N GLU A 190 -20.58 12.50 -8.94
CA GLU A 190 -21.36 12.03 -7.79
C GLU A 190 -20.47 11.85 -6.57
N LYS A 191 -21.00 12.16 -5.38
CA LYS A 191 -20.26 11.94 -4.13
C LYS A 191 -20.11 10.46 -3.84
N VAL A 192 -18.90 10.06 -3.45
CA VAL A 192 -18.51 8.70 -3.08
C VAL A 192 -18.51 8.55 -1.57
N ARG A 193 -19.02 7.42 -1.08
CA ARG A 193 -18.89 6.94 0.31
C ARG A 193 -18.68 5.42 0.30
N GLY A 194 -17.74 4.94 1.11
CA GLY A 194 -17.44 3.52 1.33
C GLY A 194 -16.69 3.31 2.62
#